data_AF-C3KCX3-F1
#
_entry.id   AF-C3KCX3-F1
#
_cell.length_a   1.000
_cell.length_b   1.000
_cell.length_c   1.000
_cell.angle_alpha   90.00
_cell.angle_beta   90.00
_cell.angle_gamma   90.00
#
_symmetry.space_group_name_H-M   'P 1'
#
loop_
_entity.id
_entity.type
_entity.pdbx_description
1 polymer ?
#
loop_
_entity_poly.entity_id
_entity_poly.type
_entity_poly.pdbx_seq_one_letter_code
_entity_poly.pdbx_strand_id
1 'polypeptide(L)'
;MTNKRPDGSVVIFDVNAGLHKEITDRVVPQRPVAGMTKDPDAPKRVDKDQPGYSLELPKIWESLLEKNSSNARVYTQDEFFKEFKQ
;
A
#
# COMPACT_ATOMS: atom_id res chain seq x y z
N MET A 1 2.51 1.60 5.37
CA MET A 1 2.15 1.92 3.96
C MET A 1 2.22 3.42 3.74
N THR A 2 2.26 3.92 2.51
CA THR A 2 2.31 5.36 2.21
C THR A 2 1.18 5.80 1.27
N ASN A 3 0.62 6.99 1.48
CA ASN A 3 -0.41 7.59 0.60
C ASN A 3 -0.04 9.05 0.26
N LYS A 4 -0.15 9.44 -1.00
CA LYS A 4 0.16 10.79 -1.50
C LYS A 4 -1.11 11.64 -1.61
N ARG A 5 -1.15 12.77 -0.92
CA ARG A 5 -2.27 13.72 -0.93
C ARG A 5 -2.23 14.64 -2.17
N PRO A 6 -3.35 15.31 -2.52
CA PRO A 6 -3.41 16.24 -3.64
C PRO A 6 -2.40 17.39 -3.58
N ASP A 7 -1.98 17.79 -2.37
CA ASP A 7 -0.95 18.81 -2.10
C ASP A 7 0.49 18.27 -2.26
N GLY A 8 0.66 17.00 -2.61
CA GLY A 8 1.95 16.36 -2.80
C GLY A 8 2.57 15.78 -1.52
N SER A 9 1.97 16.00 -0.35
CA SER A 9 2.44 15.43 0.92
C SER A 9 2.21 13.91 0.98
N VAL A 10 3.06 13.20 1.71
CA VAL A 10 2.97 11.75 1.90
C VAL A 10 2.65 11.45 3.36
N VAL A 11 1.62 10.64 3.57
CA VAL A 11 1.26 10.13 4.90
C VAL A 11 1.80 8.71 5.04
N ILE A 12 2.46 8.43 6.15
CA ILE A 12 2.95 7.09 6.49
C ILE A 12 2.19 6.62 7.72
N PHE A 13 1.66 5.41 7.66
CA PHE A 13 0.91 4.83 8.76
C PHE A 13 1.12 3.32 8.85
N ASP A 14 0.96 2.83 10.07
CA ASP A 14 0.98 1.40 10.35
C ASP A 14 -0.33 0.74 9.97
N VAL A 15 -0.22 -0.49 9.48
CA VAL A 15 -1.36 -1.37 9.22
C VAL A 15 -1.17 -2.63 10.02
N ASN A 16 -2.26 -3.24 10.49
CA ASN A 16 -2.12 -4.50 11.21
C ASN A 16 -1.52 -5.60 10.28
N ALA A 17 -0.85 -6.57 10.88
CA ALA A 17 -0.16 -7.62 10.13
C ALA A 17 -1.12 -8.47 9.27
N GLY A 18 -2.37 -8.66 9.73
CA GLY A 18 -3.39 -9.42 9.01
C GLY A 18 -3.79 -8.76 7.68
N LEU A 19 -4.10 -7.47 7.71
CA LEU A 19 -4.43 -6.68 6.52
C LEU A 19 -3.22 -6.57 5.60
N HIS A 20 -2.02 -6.34 6.15
CA HIS A 20 -0.80 -6.34 5.34
C HIS A 20 -0.65 -7.65 4.58
N LYS A 21 -0.80 -8.79 5.26
CA LYS A 21 -0.71 -10.11 4.65
C LYS A 21 -1.77 -10.31 3.57
N GLU A 22 -3.02 -9.94 3.86
CA GLU A 22 -4.13 -10.06 2.90
C GLU A 22 -3.88 -9.26 1.62
N ILE A 23 -3.39 -8.02 1.76
CA ILE A 23 -3.03 -7.19 0.62
C ILE A 23 -1.91 -7.87 -0.18
N THR A 24 -0.82 -8.30 0.48
CA THR A 24 0.33 -8.92 -0.20
C THR A 24 -0.01 -10.23 -0.92
N ASP A 25 -0.89 -11.06 -0.34
CA ASP A 25 -1.30 -12.35 -0.92
C ASP A 25 -2.16 -12.17 -2.18
N ARG A 26 -2.86 -11.04 -2.31
CA ARG A 26 -3.73 -10.74 -3.46
C ARG A 26 -3.06 -9.89 -4.54
N VAL A 27 -1.77 -9.56 -4.39
CA VAL A 27 -1.06 -8.73 -5.38
C VAL A 27 -0.95 -9.45 -6.72
N VAL A 28 -1.41 -8.79 -7.78
CA VAL A 28 -1.25 -9.23 -9.16
C VAL A 28 -0.31 -8.30 -9.95
N PRO A 29 0.28 -8.76 -11.06
CA PRO A 29 1.01 -7.89 -11.97
C PRO A 29 0.09 -6.82 -12.58
N GLN A 30 0.58 -5.58 -12.71
CA GLN A 30 -0.19 -4.52 -13.38
C GLN A 30 -0.41 -4.81 -14.88
N ARG A 31 0.56 -5.47 -15.55
CA ARG A 31 0.43 -5.91 -16.94
C ARG A 31 -0.30 -7.26 -17.00
N PRO A 32 -1.23 -7.45 -17.95
CA PRO A 32 -1.90 -8.73 -18.14
C PRO A 32 -0.90 -9.87 -18.35
N VAL A 33 -1.14 -10.99 -17.68
CA VAL A 33 -0.39 -12.25 -17.88
C VAL A 33 -1.36 -13.27 -18.48
N ALA A 34 -0.92 -13.99 -19.51
CA ALA A 34 -1.75 -15.01 -20.16
C ALA A 34 -2.16 -16.09 -19.15
N GLY A 35 -3.45 -16.44 -19.14
CA GLY A 35 -4.02 -17.43 -18.22
C GLY A 35 -4.37 -16.91 -16.81
N MET A 36 -4.15 -15.63 -16.53
CA MET A 36 -4.56 -15.02 -15.25
C MET A 36 -5.95 -14.38 -15.38
N THR A 37 -6.88 -14.78 -14.50
CA THR A 37 -8.19 -14.15 -14.40
C THR A 37 -8.05 -12.72 -13.89
N LYS A 38 -8.73 -11.78 -14.53
CA LYS A 38 -8.69 -10.36 -14.16
C LYS A 38 -9.59 -10.13 -12.94
N ASP A 39 -8.99 -10.08 -11.76
CA ASP A 39 -9.66 -9.64 -10.54
C ASP A 39 -9.63 -8.09 -10.50
N PRO A 40 -10.80 -7.41 -10.54
CA PRO A 40 -10.85 -5.95 -10.47
C PRO A 40 -10.47 -5.40 -9.10
N ASP A 41 -10.57 -6.21 -8.04
CA ASP A 41 -10.31 -5.83 -6.65
C ASP A 41 -8.89 -6.16 -6.21
N ALA A 42 -8.09 -6.82 -7.06
CA ALA A 42 -6.72 -7.19 -6.72
C ALA A 42 -5.78 -5.96 -6.68
N PRO A 43 -4.98 -5.80 -5.61
CA PRO A 43 -3.81 -4.91 -5.59
C PRO A 43 -2.89 -5.17 -6.78
N LYS A 44 -2.35 -4.12 -7.39
CA LYS A 44 -1.42 -4.26 -8.52
C LYS A 44 -0.02 -3.81 -8.15
N ARG A 45 0.98 -4.60 -8.51
CA ARG A 45 2.39 -4.16 -8.40
C ARG A 45 2.74 -3.23 -9.55
N VAL A 46 3.03 -1.97 -9.23
CA VAL A 46 3.21 -0.87 -10.20
C VAL A 46 4.66 -0.70 -10.65
N ASP A 47 5.61 -0.82 -9.72
CA ASP A 47 7.03 -0.64 -10.00
C ASP A 47 7.83 -1.90 -9.67
N LYS A 48 8.27 -2.60 -10.72
CA LYS A 48 9.20 -3.72 -10.58
C LYS A 48 10.66 -3.25 -10.59
N ASP A 49 10.92 -2.10 -11.21
CA ASP A 49 12.27 -1.61 -11.52
C ASP A 49 12.78 -0.53 -10.56
N GLN A 50 11.94 -0.06 -9.63
CA GLN A 50 12.37 0.86 -8.56
C GLN A 50 12.66 0.09 -7.26
N PRO A 51 13.68 0.50 -6.49
CA PRO A 51 13.91 -0.05 -5.17
C PRO A 51 12.71 0.24 -4.27
N GLY A 52 12.08 -0.83 -3.77
CA GLY A 52 10.88 -0.76 -2.93
C GLY A 52 9.80 -1.75 -3.36
N TYR A 53 8.67 -1.73 -2.65
CA TYR A 53 7.48 -2.53 -2.97
C TYR A 53 6.27 -1.62 -3.12
N SER A 54 6.05 -1.10 -4.34
CA SER A 54 4.96 -0.19 -4.66
C SER A 54 3.73 -0.95 -5.15
N LEU A 55 2.60 -0.68 -4.50
CA LEU A 55 1.30 -1.23 -4.85
C LEU A 55 0.32 -0.12 -5.22
N GLU A 56 -0.48 -0.36 -6.25
CA GLU A 56 -1.69 0.37 -6.56
C GLU A 56 -2.85 -0.42 -5.95
N LEU A 57 -3.57 0.21 -5.01
CA LEU A 57 -4.68 -0.41 -4.31
C LEU A 57 -6.02 0.07 -4.90
N PRO A 58 -6.89 -0.85 -5.35
CA PRO A 58 -8.27 -0.51 -5.70
C PRO A 58 -9.03 0.10 -4.51
N LYS A 59 -10.04 0.94 -4.80
CA LYS A 59 -10.81 1.68 -3.78
C LYS A 59 -11.40 0.81 -2.66
N ILE A 60 -11.74 -0.45 -2.93
CA ILE A 60 -12.27 -1.37 -1.93
C ILE A 60 -11.34 -1.55 -0.72
N TRP A 61 -10.03 -1.39 -0.93
CA TRP A 61 -9.04 -1.48 0.14
C TRP A 61 -8.96 -0.22 1.01
N GLU A 62 -9.44 0.92 0.52
CA GLU A 62 -9.41 2.19 1.28
C GLU A 62 -10.21 2.04 2.59
N SER A 63 -11.42 1.48 2.53
CA SER A 63 -12.24 1.27 3.73
C SER A 63 -11.62 0.26 4.71
N LEU A 64 -10.91 -0.75 4.21
CA LEU A 64 -10.18 -1.70 5.06
C LEU A 64 -8.97 -1.04 5.72
N LEU A 65 -8.23 -0.21 4.97
CA LEU A 65 -7.13 0.57 5.51
C LEU A 65 -7.62 1.53 6.58
N GLU A 66 -8.68 2.30 6.32
CA GLU A 66 -9.26 3.22 7.29
C GLU A 66 -9.68 2.50 8.58
N LYS A 67 -10.40 1.37 8.46
CA LYS A 67 -10.85 0.59 9.61
C LYS A 67 -9.69 0.00 10.41
N ASN A 68 -8.68 -0.55 9.75
CA ASN A 68 -7.55 -1.20 10.43
C ASN A 68 -6.46 -0.21 10.88
N SER A 69 -6.53 1.03 10.40
CA SER A 69 -5.58 2.10 10.73
C SER A 69 -6.22 3.20 11.59
N SER A 70 -7.46 3.03 12.05
CA SER A 70 -8.18 4.05 12.82
C SER A 70 -7.48 4.43 14.14
N ASN A 71 -6.65 3.52 14.68
CA ASN A 71 -5.79 3.74 15.85
C ASN A 71 -4.30 3.70 15.49
N ALA A 72 -3.95 3.67 14.21
CA ALA A 72 -2.57 3.61 13.78
C ALA A 72 -1.86 4.93 14.04
N ARG A 73 -0.58 4.83 14.39
CA ARG A 73 0.28 6.00 14.46
C ARG A 73 0.48 6.54 13.03
N VAL A 74 0.21 7.83 12.86
CA VAL A 74 0.50 8.55 11.63
C VAL A 74 1.84 9.25 11.81
N TYR A 75 2.76 8.99 10.89
CA TYR A 75 4.08 9.58 10.86
C TYR A 75 4.13 10.68 9.80
N THR A 76 4.74 11.80 10.15
CA THR A 76 5.31 12.71 9.17
C THR A 76 6.51 12.05 8.48
N GLN A 77 6.88 12.57 7.31
CA GLN A 77 8.03 12.06 6.55
C GLN A 77 9.33 12.11 7.38
N ASP A 78 9.54 13.18 8.15
CA ASP A 78 10.73 13.36 9.00
C ASP A 78 10.75 12.39 10.18
N GLU A 79 9.61 12.19 10.85
CA GLU A 79 9.50 11.22 11.96
C GLU A 79 9.79 9.80 11.48
N PHE A 80 9.27 9.43 10.32
CA PHE A 80 9.54 8.13 9.72
C PHE A 80 11.02 7.96 9.41
N PHE A 81 11.67 8.93 8.76
CA PHE A 81 13.09 8.80 8.44
C PHE A 81 13.97 8.78 9.69
N LYS A 82 13.64 9.55 10.72
CA LYS A 82 14.37 9.51 11.98
C LYS A 82 14.28 8.14 12.67
N GLU A 83 13.14 7.48 12.58
CA GLU A 83 12.88 6.23 13.28
C GLU A 83 13.36 4.99 12.48
N PHE A 84 13.28 5.04 11.14
CA PHE A 84 13.47 3.85 10.29
C PHE A 84 14.57 3.95 9.24
N LYS A 85 15.14 5.14 8.98
CA LYS A 85 16.37 5.25 8.16
C LYS A 85 17.58 5.19 9.11
N GLN A 86 18.15 4.00 9.28
CA GLN A 86 19.52 3.84 9.77
C GLN A 86 20.53 4.12 8.65
#